data_AF-A0A1W1C3H1-F1
#
_entry.id   AF-A0A1W1C3H1-F1
#
_cell.length_a   1.000
_cell.length_b   1.000
_cell.length_c   1.000
_cell.angle_alpha   90.00
_cell.angle_beta   90.00
_cell.angle_gamma   90.00
#
_symmetry.space_group_name_H-M   'P 1'
#
loop_
_entity.id
_entity.type
_entity.pdbx_description
1 polymer ?
#
loop_
_entity_poly.entity_id
_entity_poly.type
_entity_poly.pdbx_seq_one_letter_code
_entity_poly.pdbx_strand_id
1 'polypeptide(L)' 'MIDNSIKHIHNALKDLDKEMESIVMNLTLSLQEKDNLMLPILLEKKVLKQTLEDLQYLKDNPPPPNQPCGISKYRND' A
#
# COMPACT_ATOMS: atom_id res chain seq x y z
N MET A 1 11.18 -10.18 8.60
CA MET A 1 9.70 -10.15 8.42
C MET A 1 9.26 -8.84 7.77
N ILE A 2 9.59 -7.68 8.36
CA ILE A 2 9.27 -6.35 7.80
C ILE A 2 9.90 -6.12 6.40
N ASP A 3 11.15 -6.54 6.16
CA ASP A 3 11.79 -6.38 4.85
C ASP A 3 11.08 -7.12 3.71
N ASN A 4 10.51 -8.30 4.00
CA ASN A 4 9.72 -9.04 3.01
C ASN A 4 8.41 -8.31 2.72
N SER A 5 7.73 -7.80 3.74
CA SER A 5 6.51 -6.99 3.57
C SER A 5 6.77 -5.73 2.75
N ILE A 6 7.86 -5.00 3.05
CA ILE A 6 8.30 -3.83 2.27
C ILE A 6 8.52 -4.20 0.80
N LYS A 7 9.20 -5.32 0.53
CA LYS A 7 9.43 -5.81 -0.84
C LYS A 7 8.13 -6.15 -1.56
N HIS A 8 7.18 -6.81 -0.89
CA HIS A 8 5.87 -7.14 -1.46
C HIS A 8 5.07 -5.89 -1.82
N ILE A 9 5.02 -4.90 -0.91
CA ILE A 9 4.31 -3.63 -1.16
C ILE A 9 4.97 -2.84 -2.29
N HIS A 10 6.30 -2.79 -2.32
CA HIS A 10 7.03 -2.12 -3.41
C HIS A 10 6.74 -2.77 -4.77
N ASN A 11 6.71 -4.10 -4.84
CA ASN A 11 6.35 -4.81 -6.07
C ASN A 11 4.89 -4.55 -6.47
N ALA A 12 3.96 -4.59 -5.53
CA ALA A 12 2.55 -4.29 -5.78
C ALA A 12 2.38 -2.86 -6.33
N LEU A 13 3.06 -1.86 -5.76
CA LEU A 13 3.07 -0.49 -6.26
C LEU A 13 3.58 -0.40 -7.70
N LYS A 14 4.64 -1.15 -8.03
CA LYS A 14 5.19 -1.22 -9.40
C LYS A 14 4.23 -1.88 -10.38
N ASP A 15 3.48 -2.88 -9.94
CA ASP A 15 2.51 -3.55 -10.81
C ASP A 15 1.28 -2.66 -11.06
N LEU A 16 0.80 -1.94 -10.05
CA LEU A 16 -0.24 -0.91 -10.22
C LEU A 16 0.20 0.21 -11.19
N ASP A 17 1.48 0.60 -11.17
CA ASP A 17 2.02 1.58 -12.12
C ASP A 17 1.96 1.10 -13.57
N LYS A 18 2.27 -0.18 -13.82
CA LYS A 18 2.16 -0.76 -15.16
C LYS A 18 0.71 -0.86 -15.61
N GLU A 19 -0.19 -1.21 -14.70
CA GLU A 19 -1.62 -1.30 -15.01
C GLU A 19 -2.17 0.08 -15.38
N MET A 20 -1.84 1.11 -14.60
CA MET A 20 -2.17 2.50 -14.89
C MET A 20 -1.62 2.94 -16.27
N GLU A 21 -0.36 2.64 -16.57
CA GLU A 21 0.26 2.94 -17.86
C GLU A 21 -0.49 2.25 -19.01
N SER A 22 -0.89 0.99 -18.83
CA SER A 22 -1.64 0.26 -19.85
C SER A 22 -3.01 0.89 -20.16
N ILE A 23 -3.69 1.43 -19.15
CA ILE A 23 -4.97 2.13 -19.30
C ILE A 23 -4.77 3.46 -20.04
N VAL A 24 -3.76 4.24 -19.64
CA VAL A 24 -3.43 5.53 -20.26
C VAL A 24 -3.08 5.35 -21.74
N MET A 25 -2.25 4.35 -22.06
CA MET A 25 -1.79 4.05 -23.42
C MET A 25 -2.85 3.38 -24.29
N ASN A 26 -3.94 2.89 -23.71
CA ASN A 26 -5.01 2.26 -24.47
C ASN A 26 -5.73 3.29 -25.35
N LEU A 27 -5.56 3.17 -26.67
CA LEU A 27 -6.16 4.09 -27.66
C LEU A 27 -7.66 3.82 -27.92
N THR A 28 -8.19 2.67 -27.47
CA THR A 28 -9.59 2.30 -27.71
C THR A 28 -10.54 2.85 -26.66
N LEU A 29 -10.03 3.28 -25.50
CA LEU A 29 -10.82 3.81 -24.39
C LEU A 29 -11.02 5.32 -24.51
N SER A 30 -12.23 5.79 -24.22
CA SER A 30 -12.51 7.20 -24.03
C SER A 30 -11.86 7.74 -22.75
N LEU A 31 -11.72 9.07 -22.65
CA LEU A 31 -11.16 9.71 -21.45
C LEU A 31 -11.94 9.37 -20.17
N GLN A 32 -13.28 9.33 -20.26
CA GLN A 32 -14.13 8.98 -19.12
C GLN A 32 -13.94 7.52 -18.68
N GLU A 33 -13.80 6.58 -19.60
CA GLU A 33 -13.54 5.18 -19.28
C GLU A 33 -12.16 5.01 -18.63
N LYS A 34 -11.16 5.75 -19.13
CA LYS A 34 -9.82 5.78 -18.50
C LYS A 34 -9.92 6.29 -17.07
N ASP A 35 -10.59 7.41 -16.83
CA ASP A 35 -10.74 7.98 -15.48
C ASP A 35 -11.43 6.99 -14.52
N ASN A 36 -12.49 6.32 -14.97
CA ASN A 36 -13.21 5.34 -14.17
C ASN A 36 -12.34 4.12 -13.80
N LEU A 37 -11.49 3.67 -14.72
CA LEU A 37 -10.57 2.55 -14.49
C LEU A 37 -9.37 2.95 -13.62
N MET A 38 -8.86 4.17 -13.79
CA MET A 38 -7.71 4.67 -13.03
C MET A 38 -8.08 5.02 -11.58
N LEU A 39 -9.31 5.47 -11.31
CA LEU A 39 -9.74 5.88 -9.98
C LEU A 39 -9.49 4.83 -8.87
N PRO A 40 -9.93 3.56 -9.00
CA PRO A 40 -9.65 2.55 -7.98
C PRO A 40 -8.15 2.27 -7.83
N ILE A 41 -7.38 2.24 -8.92
CA ILE A 41 -5.93 2.03 -8.91
C ILE A 41 -5.21 3.15 -8.12
N LEU A 42 -5.63 4.40 -8.33
CA LEU A 42 -5.07 5.55 -7.61
C LEU A 42 -5.35 5.48 -6.11
N LEU A 43 -6.55 5.03 -5.71
CA LEU A 43 -6.91 4.85 -4.30
C LEU A 43 -6.08 3.74 -3.66
N GLU A 44 -5.94 2.59 -4.32
CA GLU A 44 -5.11 1.49 -3.83
C GLU A 44 -3.64 1.91 -3.69
N LYS A 45 -3.10 2.58 -4.72
CA LYS A 45 -1.73 3.09 -4.71
C LYS A 45 -1.49 4.06 -3.55
N LYS A 46 -2.47 4.89 -3.20
CA LYS A 46 -2.37 5.80 -2.04
C LYS A 46 -2.23 5.02 -0.73
N VAL A 47 -3.07 3.99 -0.53
CA VAL A 47 -3.03 3.16 0.69
C VAL A 47 -1.71 2.40 0.79
N LEU A 48 -1.24 1.81 -0.31
CA LEU A 48 0.00 1.06 -0.33
C LEU A 48 1.23 1.96 -0.11
N LYS A 49 1.23 3.19 -0.63
CA LYS A 49 2.29 4.18 -0.35
C LYS A 49 2.35 4.53 1.13
N GLN A 50 1.20 4.84 1.75
CA GLN A 50 1.14 5.13 3.18
C GLN A 50 1.64 3.93 3.99
N THR A 51 1.19 2.73 3.63
CA THR A 51 1.62 1.50 4.32
C THR A 51 3.12 1.26 4.18
N LEU A 52 3.70 1.56 3.02
CA LEU A 52 5.14 1.48 2.80
C LEU A 52 5.91 2.45 3.70
N GLU A 53 5.44 3.69 3.80
CA GLU A 53 6.00 4.72 4.69
C GLU A 53 5.91 4.27 6.16
N ASP A 54 4.76 3.74 6.58
CA ASP A 54 4.55 3.24 7.94
C ASP A 54 5.50 2.06 8.26
N LEU A 55 5.70 1.14 7.31
CA LEU A 55 6.64 0.02 7.48
C LEU A 55 8.10 0.48 7.50
N GLN A 56 8.47 1.49 6.71
CA GLN A 56 9.79 2.10 6.76
C GLN A 56 10.03 2.76 8.11
N TYR A 57 9.04 3.52 8.61
CA TYR A 57 9.10 4.10 9.94
C TYR A 57 9.29 3.05 11.02
N LEU A 58 8.50 1.96 11.01
CA LEU A 58 8.60 0.88 11.99
C LEU A 58 9.92 0.12 11.91
N LYS A 59 10.51 0.02 10.72
CA LYS A 59 11.83 -0.58 10.53
C LYS A 59 12.92 0.26 11.19
N ASP A 60 12.86 1.57 11.04
CA ASP A 60 13.84 2.50 11.59
C ASP A 60 13.58 2.82 13.07
N ASN A 61 12.33 2.66 13.52
CA ASN A 61 11.87 2.91 14.89
C ASN A 61 11.18 1.65 15.44
N PRO A 62 11.93 0.57 15.67
CA PRO A 62 11.33 -0.67 16.16
C PRO A 62 10.69 -0.44 17.54
N PRO A 63 9.48 -0.95 17.78
CA PRO A 63 8.86 -0.83 19.09
C PRO A 63 9.73 -1.55 20.14
N PRO A 64 9.73 -1.08 21.40
CA PRO A 64 10.47 -1.74 22.45
C PRO A 64 9.99 -3.19 22.61
N PRO A 65 10.91 -4.13 22.88
CA PRO A 65 10.54 -5.52 23.11
C PRO A 65 9.53 -5.63 24.27
N ASN A 66 8.55 -6.51 24.11
CA ASN A 66 7.50 -6.81 25.10
C ASN A 66 6.52 -5.67 25.42
N GLN A 67 6.29 -4.72 24.50
CA GLN A 67 5.11 -3.86 24.64
C GLN A 67 3.83 -4.71 24.54
N PRO A 68 2.93 -4.67 25.53
CA PRO A 68 1.61 -5.26 25.38
C PRO A 68 0.91 -4.57 24.21
N CYS A 69 0.34 -5.36 23.30
CA CYS A 69 -0.62 -4.85 22.31
C CYS A 69 -1.64 -3.99 23.07
N GLY A 70 -1.88 -2.74 22.65
CA GLY A 70 -2.71 -1.80 23.42
C GLY A 70 -4.07 -2.36 23.85
N ILE A 71 -4.63 -3.30 23.07
CA ILE A 71 -5.88 -4.02 23.36
C ILE A 71 -5.74 -5.03 24.51
N SER A 72 -4.59 -5.68 24.70
CA SER A 72 -4.39 -6.65 25.79
C SER A 72 -4.41 -5.97 27.17
N LYS A 73 -4.18 -4.66 27.24
CA LYS A 73 -4.28 -3.87 28.48
C LYS A 73 -5.73 -3.69 28.96
N TYR A 74 -6.71 -3.92 28.09
CA TYR A 74 -8.15 -3.78 28.40
C TYR A 74 -8.86 -5.14 28.43
N ARG A 75 -8.16 -6.25 28.18
CA ARG A 75 -8.69 -7.58 28.48
C ARG A 75 -8.49 -7.81 29.97
N ASN A 76 -9.56 -7.65 30.73
CA ASN A 76 -9.68 -8.32 32.02
C ASN A 76 -9.83 -9.82 31.69
N ASP A 77 -8.98 -10.67 32.26
CA ASP A 77 -9.16 -12.13 32.20
C ASP A 77 -10.50 -12.55 32.83
#